data_AF-A0A831WTG4-F1
#
_entry.id   AF-A0A831WTG4-F1
#
_cell.length_a   1.000
_cell.length_b   1.000
_cell.length_c   1.000
_cell.angle_alpha   90.00
_cell.angle_beta   90.00
_cell.angle_gamma   90.00
#
_symmetry.space_group_name_H-M   'P 1'
#
loop_
_entity.id
_entity.type
_entity.pdbx_description
1 polymer ?
#
loop_
_entity_poly.entity_id
_entity_poly.type
_entity_poly.pdbx_seq_one_letter_code
_entity_poly.pdbx_strand_id
1 'polypeptide(L)'
;MKESNYMEQQEINLWRMVDVGGYAAMGTLFAFALESIKTNIENDNNDNTNIQEQMDKINNSYEKISKRFQKMNLNLLDKRFPVDTLRKLKEQVFPEMGKKYKELETLLRHYISGAFHLKIRILNKIKECKELVKQMSDLGIEFSKNDRYWKYRNTNPERIYLK
;
A
#
# COMPACT_ATOMS: atom_id res chain seq x y z
N MET A 1 -28.76 20.16 12.84
CA MET A 1 -28.72 18.73 12.44
C MET A 1 -28.60 18.47 10.93
N LYS A 2 -28.87 19.42 10.01
CA LYS A 2 -28.74 19.19 8.55
C LYS A 2 -27.33 19.43 7.96
N GLU A 3 -26.54 20.34 8.50
CA GLU A 3 -25.19 20.66 7.99
C GLU A 3 -24.16 19.56 8.25
N SER A 4 -24.25 18.86 9.39
CA SER A 4 -23.37 17.73 9.74
C SER A 4 -23.45 16.61 8.71
N ASN A 5 -24.66 16.26 8.25
CA ASN A 5 -24.87 15.23 7.23
C ASN A 5 -24.34 15.63 5.84
N TYR A 6 -24.32 16.93 5.54
CA TYR A 6 -23.87 17.43 4.24
C TYR A 6 -22.33 17.39 4.12
N MET A 7 -21.63 17.84 5.17
CA MET A 7 -20.16 17.79 5.22
C MET A 7 -19.63 16.35 5.20
N GLU A 8 -20.30 15.44 5.90
CA GLU A 8 -19.96 14.01 5.90
C GLU A 8 -20.13 13.38 4.51
N GLN A 9 -21.22 13.71 3.79
CA GLN A 9 -21.46 13.20 2.44
C GLN A 9 -20.45 13.72 1.41
N GLN A 10 -20.04 14.99 1.52
CA GLN A 10 -18.97 15.55 0.66
C GLN A 10 -17.64 14.85 0.89
N GLU A 11 -17.30 14.60 2.16
CA GLU A 11 -16.10 13.86 2.52
C GLU A 11 -16.14 12.46 1.90
N ILE A 12 -17.20 11.69 2.10
CA ILE A 12 -17.34 10.34 1.51
C ILE A 12 -17.17 10.33 -0.02
N ASN A 13 -17.74 11.33 -0.71
CA ASN A 13 -17.59 11.45 -2.15
C ASN A 13 -16.13 11.69 -2.54
N LEU A 14 -15.39 12.51 -1.80
CA LEU A 14 -13.95 12.71 -1.99
C LEU A 14 -13.19 11.39 -1.80
N TRP A 15 -13.45 10.64 -0.72
CA TRP A 15 -12.83 9.33 -0.47
C TRP A 15 -13.04 8.34 -1.61
N ARG A 16 -14.22 8.34 -2.24
CA ARG A 16 -14.52 7.50 -3.42
C ARG A 16 -13.79 7.99 -4.67
N MET A 17 -13.85 9.28 -4.96
CA MET A 17 -13.18 9.88 -6.12
C MET A 17 -11.68 9.59 -6.13
N VAL A 18 -11.07 9.55 -4.94
CA VAL A 18 -9.64 9.34 -4.78
C VAL A 18 -9.27 7.91 -4.39
N ASP A 19 -10.23 6.98 -4.33
CA ASP A 19 -10.05 5.53 -4.07
C ASP A 19 -9.06 5.17 -2.94
N VAL A 20 -9.22 5.81 -1.77
CA VAL A 20 -8.32 5.58 -0.61
C VAL A 20 -8.34 4.11 -0.18
N GLY A 21 -9.51 3.46 -0.25
CA GLY A 21 -9.65 2.03 0.08
C GLY A 21 -8.83 1.12 -0.84
N GLY A 22 -8.70 1.45 -2.13
CA GLY A 22 -7.83 0.73 -3.05
C GLY A 22 -6.35 0.84 -2.68
N TYR A 23 -5.88 2.03 -2.30
CA TYR A 23 -4.50 2.22 -1.83
C TYR A 23 -4.23 1.49 -0.51
N ALA A 24 -5.22 1.45 0.39
CA ALA A 24 -5.17 0.66 1.62
C ALA A 24 -5.02 -0.84 1.34
N ALA A 25 -5.84 -1.40 0.45
CA ALA A 25 -5.75 -2.80 0.10
C ALA A 25 -4.37 -3.16 -0.46
N MET A 26 -3.79 -2.29 -1.30
CA MET A 26 -2.50 -2.54 -1.93
C MET A 26 -1.32 -2.42 -0.95
N GLY A 27 -1.36 -1.47 0.00
CA GLY A 27 -0.35 -1.38 1.07
C GLY A 27 -0.36 -2.61 1.97
N THR A 28 -1.55 -3.15 2.28
CA THR A 28 -1.72 -4.39 3.05
C THR A 28 -1.11 -5.59 2.32
N LEU A 29 -1.38 -5.72 1.02
CA LEU A 29 -0.79 -6.79 0.19
C LEU A 29 0.74 -6.73 0.20
N PHE A 30 1.30 -5.53 0.12
CA PHE A 30 2.74 -5.30 0.21
C PHE A 30 3.30 -5.79 1.55
N ALA A 31 2.64 -5.46 2.67
CA ALA A 31 3.05 -5.87 4.01
C ALA A 31 3.10 -7.41 4.15
N PHE A 32 2.04 -8.09 3.72
CA PHE A 32 1.93 -9.55 3.82
C PHE A 32 2.95 -10.26 2.93
N ALA A 33 3.16 -9.78 1.71
CA ALA A 33 4.14 -10.36 0.81
C ALA A 33 5.57 -10.23 1.38
N LEU A 34 5.93 -9.07 1.94
CA LEU A 34 7.21 -8.85 2.61
C LEU A 34 7.39 -9.77 3.83
N GLU A 35 6.33 -10.01 4.61
CA GLU A 35 6.38 -10.94 5.76
C GLU A 35 6.58 -12.39 5.32
N SER A 36 5.90 -12.81 4.24
CA SER A 36 6.06 -14.15 3.68
C SER A 36 7.50 -14.37 3.18
N ILE A 37 8.05 -13.43 2.42
CA ILE A 37 9.45 -13.49 1.94
C ILE A 37 10.42 -13.54 3.13
N LYS A 38 10.21 -12.69 4.15
CA LYS A 38 11.04 -12.67 5.36
C LYS A 38 11.06 -14.02 6.05
N THR A 39 9.88 -14.59 6.31
CA THR A 39 9.71 -15.88 6.98
C THR A 39 10.39 -17.00 6.20
N ASN A 40 10.24 -16.99 4.88
CA ASN A 40 10.87 -17.96 3.98
C ASN A 40 12.41 -17.91 4.11
N ILE A 41 12.99 -16.71 4.05
CA ILE A 41 14.44 -16.50 4.17
C ILE A 41 14.97 -16.77 5.59
N GLU A 42 14.24 -16.38 6.64
CA GLU A 42 14.66 -16.62 8.03
C GLU A 42 14.76 -18.11 8.33
N ASN A 43 13.79 -18.89 7.85
CA ASN A 43 13.71 -20.33 8.06
C ASN A 43 14.63 -21.14 7.13
N ASP A 44 15.42 -20.49 6.26
CA ASP A 44 16.21 -21.16 5.21
C ASP A 44 15.37 -22.15 4.37
N ASN A 45 14.08 -21.84 4.23
CA ASN A 45 13.22 -22.54 3.30
C ASN A 45 13.73 -22.17 1.91
N ASN A 46 14.24 -23.13 1.14
CA ASN A 46 14.68 -22.87 -0.24
C ASN A 46 13.49 -22.86 -1.22
N ASP A 47 12.32 -22.41 -0.75
CA ASP A 47 11.12 -22.29 -1.55
C ASP A 47 11.16 -20.99 -2.36
N ASN A 48 12.04 -21.02 -3.37
CA ASN A 48 12.24 -19.94 -4.32
C ASN A 48 10.95 -19.64 -5.12
N THR A 49 10.08 -20.63 -5.29
CA THR A 49 8.78 -20.47 -5.96
C THR A 49 7.89 -19.53 -5.17
N ASN A 50 7.73 -19.74 -3.86
CA ASN A 50 6.98 -18.82 -3.00
C ASN A 50 7.59 -17.40 -3.01
N ILE A 51 8.92 -17.27 -2.92
CA ILE A 51 9.57 -15.93 -2.99
C ILE A 51 9.19 -15.23 -4.31
N GLN A 52 9.29 -15.93 -5.44
CA GLN A 52 8.94 -15.39 -6.75
C GLN A 52 7.46 -14.99 -6.83
N GLU A 53 6.54 -15.82 -6.33
CA GLU A 53 5.11 -15.51 -6.29
C GLU A 53 4.80 -14.24 -5.47
N GLN A 54 5.46 -14.06 -4.32
CA GLN A 54 5.28 -12.85 -3.52
C GLN A 54 5.84 -11.61 -4.22
N MET A 55 6.99 -11.74 -4.90
CA MET A 55 7.54 -10.65 -5.72
C MET A 55 6.56 -10.25 -6.83
N ASP A 56 5.94 -11.21 -7.50
CA ASP A 56 4.97 -10.93 -8.56
C ASP A 56 3.70 -10.24 -8.02
N LYS A 57 3.23 -10.63 -6.83
CA LYS A 57 2.13 -9.93 -6.13
C LYS A 57 2.48 -8.48 -5.83
N ILE A 58 3.70 -8.24 -5.34
CA ILE A 58 4.19 -6.90 -5.05
C ILE A 58 4.30 -6.08 -6.33
N ASN A 59 4.92 -6.62 -7.38
CA ASN A 59 5.07 -5.99 -8.70
C ASN A 59 3.72 -5.55 -9.26
N ASN A 60 2.75 -6.46 -9.28
CA ASN A 60 1.42 -6.20 -9.82
C ASN A 60 0.68 -5.11 -9.01
N SER A 61 0.80 -5.14 -7.69
CA SER A 61 0.23 -4.11 -6.81
C SER A 61 0.88 -2.75 -7.03
N TYR A 62 2.22 -2.71 -7.12
CA TYR A 62 2.99 -1.50 -7.37
C TYR A 62 2.61 -0.87 -8.72
N GLU A 63 2.52 -1.66 -9.79
CA GLU A 63 2.10 -1.16 -11.11
C GLU A 63 0.70 -0.55 -11.08
N LYS A 64 -0.24 -1.20 -10.38
CA LYS A 64 -1.62 -0.70 -10.24
C LYS A 64 -1.64 0.64 -9.50
N ILE A 65 -0.92 0.77 -8.39
CA ILE A 65 -0.79 2.04 -7.65
C ILE A 65 -0.16 3.11 -8.55
N SER A 66 0.95 2.79 -9.21
CA SER A 66 1.70 3.72 -10.06
C SER A 66 0.83 4.29 -11.18
N LYS A 67 0.11 3.43 -11.90
CA LYS A 67 -0.83 3.84 -12.96
C LYS A 67 -1.94 4.74 -12.42
N ARG A 68 -2.44 4.47 -11.21
CA ARG A 68 -3.46 5.30 -10.56
C ARG A 68 -2.93 6.66 -10.17
N PHE A 69 -1.75 6.74 -9.55
CA PHE A 69 -1.12 8.01 -9.21
C PHE A 69 -0.79 8.87 -10.43
N GLN A 70 -0.38 8.26 -11.55
CA GLN A 70 -0.13 9.00 -12.80
C GLN A 70 -1.39 9.65 -13.35
N LYS A 71 -2.53 8.95 -13.32
CA LYS A 71 -3.82 9.46 -13.80
C LYS A 71 -4.46 10.48 -12.85
N MET A 72 -4.01 10.49 -11.59
CA MET A 72 -4.61 11.33 -10.56
C MET A 72 -4.07 12.75 -10.59
N ASN A 73 -4.95 13.71 -10.91
CA ASN A 73 -4.65 15.14 -10.82
C ASN A 73 -5.19 15.71 -9.49
N LEU A 74 -4.37 15.64 -8.44
CA LEU A 74 -4.71 16.15 -7.10
C LEU A 74 -4.78 17.69 -7.04
N ASN A 75 -4.29 18.40 -8.05
CA ASN A 75 -4.30 19.87 -8.07
C ASN A 75 -5.70 20.45 -8.31
N LEU A 76 -6.62 19.63 -8.85
CA LEU A 76 -8.02 20.00 -9.09
C LEU A 76 -8.92 19.72 -7.88
N LEU A 77 -8.39 19.10 -6.83
CA LEU A 77 -9.13 18.75 -5.62
C LEU A 77 -8.70 19.68 -4.49
N ASP A 78 -9.62 19.94 -3.55
CA ASP A 78 -9.31 20.80 -2.41
C ASP A 78 -8.28 20.14 -1.46
N LYS A 79 -7.70 20.93 -0.54
CA LYS A 79 -6.66 20.46 0.39
C LYS A 79 -7.21 19.72 1.62
N ARG A 80 -8.45 19.23 1.59
CA ARG A 80 -8.99 18.47 2.72
C ARG A 80 -8.32 17.11 2.80
N PHE A 81 -8.33 16.55 4.01
CA PHE A 81 -8.18 15.12 4.23
C PHE A 81 -9.30 14.41 3.44
N PRO A 82 -9.06 13.56 2.42
CA PRO A 82 -7.90 12.68 2.19
C PRO A 82 -6.90 13.11 1.07
N VAL A 83 -7.14 14.22 0.39
CA VAL A 83 -6.32 14.68 -0.76
C VAL A 83 -4.89 14.98 -0.35
N ASP A 84 -4.70 15.65 0.79
CA ASP A 84 -3.38 15.98 1.33
C ASP A 84 -2.57 14.72 1.72
N THR A 85 -3.24 13.70 2.25
CA THR A 85 -2.64 12.38 2.52
C THR A 85 -2.15 11.73 1.24
N LEU A 86 -2.98 11.70 0.20
CA LEU A 86 -2.61 11.13 -1.09
C LEU A 86 -1.49 11.90 -1.77
N ARG A 87 -1.42 13.23 -1.58
CA ARG A 87 -0.30 14.04 -2.07
C ARG A 87 1.02 13.60 -1.44
N LYS A 88 1.06 13.47 -0.10
CA LYS A 88 2.23 12.96 0.62
C LYS A 88 2.62 11.55 0.17
N LEU A 89 1.65 10.66 0.00
CA LEU A 89 1.90 9.30 -0.48
C LEU A 89 2.47 9.29 -1.90
N LYS A 90 1.87 10.04 -2.82
CA LYS A 90 2.29 10.11 -4.22
C LYS A 90 3.68 10.72 -4.39
N GLU A 91 3.99 11.76 -3.62
CA GLU A 91 5.20 12.56 -3.80
C GLU A 91 6.38 12.11 -2.95
N GLN A 92 6.14 11.49 -1.79
CA GLN A 92 7.19 11.16 -0.82
C GLN A 92 7.30 9.63 -0.65
N VAL A 93 6.25 8.99 -0.15
CA VAL A 93 6.33 7.60 0.31
C VAL A 93 6.41 6.60 -0.85
N PHE A 94 5.57 6.74 -1.87
CA PHE A 94 5.48 5.80 -2.97
C PHE A 94 6.73 5.80 -3.88
N PRO A 95 7.33 6.95 -4.24
CA PRO A 95 8.59 6.98 -4.97
C PRO A 95 9.74 6.33 -4.19
N GLU A 96 9.81 6.55 -2.88
CA GLU A 96 10.83 5.93 -2.04
C GLU A 96 10.61 4.41 -1.92
N MET A 97 9.36 3.97 -1.73
CA MET A 97 8.98 2.56 -1.75
C MET A 97 9.43 1.87 -3.04
N GLY A 98 9.20 2.50 -4.19
CA GLY A 98 9.61 1.98 -5.48
C GLY A 98 11.12 1.78 -5.61
N LYS A 99 11.92 2.68 -5.06
CA LYS A 99 13.39 2.55 -5.03
C LYS A 99 13.83 1.38 -4.16
N LYS A 100 13.36 1.34 -2.91
CA LYS A 100 13.72 0.30 -1.94
C LYS A 100 13.29 -1.09 -2.39
N TYR A 101 12.10 -1.19 -2.98
CA TYR A 101 11.61 -2.45 -3.51
C TYR A 101 12.43 -2.95 -4.70
N LYS A 102 12.85 -2.10 -5.64
CA LYS A 102 13.74 -2.53 -6.75
C LYS A 102 15.10 -3.04 -6.26
N GLU A 103 15.65 -2.42 -5.22
CA GLU A 103 16.86 -2.90 -4.57
C GLU A 103 16.63 -4.29 -3.95
N LEU A 104 15.51 -4.47 -3.24
CA LEU A 104 15.11 -5.76 -2.68
C LEU A 104 14.92 -6.82 -3.78
N GLU A 105 14.21 -6.48 -4.84
CA GLU A 105 13.95 -7.37 -5.99
C GLU A 105 15.26 -7.88 -6.59
N THR A 106 16.23 -6.97 -6.76
CA THR A 106 17.57 -7.31 -7.25
C THR A 106 18.26 -8.31 -6.31
N LEU A 107 18.24 -8.06 -4.99
CA LEU A 107 18.83 -8.98 -4.02
C LEU A 107 18.15 -10.35 -4.01
N LEU A 108 16.82 -10.38 -4.11
CA LEU A 108 16.04 -11.63 -4.14
C LEU A 108 16.31 -12.45 -5.41
N ARG A 109 16.47 -11.80 -6.57
CA ARG A 109 16.86 -12.50 -7.81
C ARG A 109 18.23 -13.19 -7.68
N HIS A 110 19.21 -12.50 -7.09
CA HIS A 110 20.52 -13.10 -6.82
C HIS A 110 20.42 -14.25 -5.80
N TYR A 111 19.61 -14.09 -4.76
CA TYR A 111 19.36 -15.14 -3.77
C TYR A 111 18.77 -16.40 -4.41
N ILE A 112 17.71 -16.25 -5.22
CA ILE A 112 17.08 -17.34 -5.97
C ILE A 112 18.10 -18.02 -6.92
N SER A 113 19.04 -17.25 -7.47
CA SER A 113 20.13 -17.75 -8.34
C SER A 113 21.27 -18.45 -7.58
N GLY A 114 21.19 -18.59 -6.25
CA GLY A 114 22.16 -19.33 -5.43
C GLY A 114 23.08 -18.47 -4.55
N ALA A 115 22.88 -17.15 -4.50
CA ALA A 115 23.70 -16.24 -3.67
C ALA A 115 23.20 -16.15 -2.22
N PHE A 116 23.23 -17.26 -1.47
CA PHE A 116 22.68 -17.35 -0.10
C PHE A 116 23.33 -16.39 0.92
N HIS A 117 24.57 -15.96 0.69
CA HIS A 117 25.28 -15.00 1.54
C HIS A 117 24.59 -13.62 1.62
N LEU A 118 23.61 -13.34 0.76
CA LEU A 118 22.85 -12.11 0.74
C LEU A 118 21.73 -12.04 1.80
N LYS A 119 21.47 -13.12 2.55
CA LYS A 119 20.40 -13.23 3.56
C LYS A 119 20.26 -11.98 4.44
N ILE A 120 21.34 -11.56 5.12
CA ILE A 120 21.32 -10.40 6.02
C ILE A 120 20.96 -9.11 5.27
N ARG A 121 21.50 -8.91 4.06
CA ARG A 121 21.21 -7.72 3.24
C ARG A 121 19.75 -7.68 2.83
N ILE A 122 19.18 -8.83 2.49
CA ILE A 122 17.76 -8.97 2.14
C ILE A 122 16.87 -8.65 3.34
N LEU A 123 17.16 -9.22 4.51
CA LEU A 123 16.38 -8.96 5.72
C LEU A 123 16.40 -7.48 6.13
N ASN A 124 17.56 -6.83 6.02
CA ASN A 124 17.67 -5.38 6.25
C ASN A 124 16.84 -4.58 5.25
N LYS A 125 16.86 -4.97 3.96
CA LYS A 125 16.08 -4.29 2.94
C LYS A 125 14.57 -4.49 3.11
N ILE A 126 14.14 -5.69 3.53
CA ILE A 126 12.75 -5.96 3.91
C ILE A 126 12.32 -5.04 5.06
N LYS A 127 13.17 -4.85 6.07
CA LYS A 127 12.90 -3.92 7.17
C LYS A 127 12.68 -2.49 6.67
N GLU A 128 13.57 -1.98 5.81
CA GLU A 128 13.41 -0.65 5.18
C GLU A 128 12.07 -0.52 4.43
N CYS A 129 11.70 -1.53 3.63
CA CYS A 129 10.41 -1.54 2.94
C CYS A 129 9.23 -1.54 3.92
N LYS A 130 9.29 -2.33 5.00
CA LYS A 130 8.23 -2.37 6.02
C LYS A 130 8.03 -1.05 6.75
N GLU A 131 9.11 -0.31 7.04
CA GLU A 131 8.99 1.04 7.62
C GLU A 131 8.24 1.99 6.68
N LEU A 132 8.49 1.92 5.37
CA LEU A 132 7.74 2.71 4.40
C LEU A 132 6.26 2.29 4.32
N VAL A 133 5.96 0.99 4.42
CA VAL A 133 4.55 0.51 4.49
C VAL A 133 3.88 1.04 5.76
N LYS A 134 4.60 1.07 6.88
CA LYS A 134 4.10 1.64 8.14
C LYS A 134 3.83 3.14 7.99
N GLN A 135 4.71 3.90 7.36
CA GLN A 135 4.46 5.31 7.05
C GLN A 135 3.21 5.51 6.19
N MET A 136 2.93 4.60 5.24
CA MET A 136 1.66 4.65 4.49
C MET A 136 0.45 4.50 5.42
N SER A 137 0.52 3.58 6.39
CA SER A 137 -0.52 3.39 7.39
C SER A 137 -0.70 4.61 8.28
N ASP A 138 0.40 5.18 8.77
CA ASP A 138 0.42 6.31 9.71
C ASP A 138 -0.12 7.61 9.07
N LEU A 139 -0.08 7.73 7.75
CA LEU A 139 -0.66 8.86 7.00
C LEU A 139 -2.20 8.84 6.91
N GLY A 140 -2.85 7.91 7.61
CA GLY A 140 -4.31 7.80 7.66
C GLY A 140 -4.89 6.87 6.59
N ILE A 141 -4.05 6.05 5.94
CA ILE A 141 -4.50 4.82 5.29
C ILE A 141 -4.48 3.73 6.34
N GLU A 142 -5.33 3.83 7.35
CA GLU A 142 -5.40 2.77 8.35
C GLU A 142 -5.94 1.48 7.69
N PHE A 143 -5.15 0.42 7.76
CA PHE A 143 -5.58 -0.94 7.41
C PHE A 143 -6.50 -1.56 8.50
N SER A 144 -7.25 -0.73 9.23
CA SER A 144 -7.92 -1.10 10.48
C SER A 144 -9.44 -1.08 10.36
N LYS A 145 -10.12 -2.05 11.00
CA LYS A 145 -11.59 -2.11 11.12
C LYS A 145 -12.18 -0.89 11.85
N ASN A 146 -11.35 -0.04 12.45
CA ASN A 146 -11.76 1.15 13.19
C ASN A 146 -11.70 2.45 12.36
N ASP A 147 -11.20 2.40 11.12
CA ASP A 147 -11.22 3.52 10.18
C ASP A 147 -12.68 4.02 10.01
N ARG A 148 -12.87 5.34 10.00
CA ARG A 148 -14.17 5.97 9.77
C ARG A 148 -14.80 5.50 8.46
N TYR A 149 -13.99 5.27 7.43
CA TYR A 149 -14.45 4.69 6.17
C TYR A 149 -14.94 3.24 6.33
N TRP A 150 -14.25 2.42 7.16
CA TRP A 150 -14.62 1.04 7.44
C TRP A 150 -15.89 0.94 8.31
N LYS A 151 -16.02 1.82 9.31
CA LYS A 151 -17.25 1.98 10.11
C LYS A 151 -18.42 2.40 9.23
N TYR A 152 -18.24 3.41 8.36
CA TYR A 152 -19.30 3.89 7.46
C TYR A 152 -19.70 2.85 6.39
N ARG A 153 -18.72 2.13 5.81
CA ARG A 153 -18.96 1.05 4.84
C ARG A 153 -19.84 -0.07 5.41
N ASN A 154 -19.67 -0.40 6.69
CA ASN A 154 -20.42 -1.49 7.33
C ASN A 154 -21.72 -1.01 8.00
N THR A 155 -21.87 0.26 8.34
CA THR A 155 -23.15 0.81 8.82
C THR A 155 -24.10 1.22 7.69
N ASN A 156 -23.60 1.44 6.46
CA ASN A 156 -24.42 1.76 5.28
C ASN A 156 -23.99 0.98 4.01
N PRO A 157 -24.10 -0.37 4.01
CA PRO A 157 -23.66 -1.19 2.87
C PRO A 157 -24.43 -0.92 1.57
N GLU A 158 -25.71 -0.53 1.65
CA GLU A 158 -26.57 -0.26 0.48
C GLU A 158 -26.22 1.04 -0.26
N ARG A 159 -25.49 1.98 0.37
CA ARG A 159 -25.10 3.25 -0.26
C ARG A 159 -23.85 3.15 -1.15
N ILE A 160 -23.22 1.97 -1.23
CA ILE A 160 -21.95 1.76 -1.93
C ILE A 160 -22.17 1.45 -3.42
N TYR A 161 -23.39 1.08 -3.80
CA TYR A 161 -23.77 0.93 -5.20
C TYR A 161 -24.56 2.14 -5.64
N LEU A 162 -23.86 3.20 -6.06
CA LEU A 162 -24.41 4.09 -7.07
C LEU A 162 -23.66 3.78 -8.37
N LYS A 163 -24.46 3.36 -9.35
CA LYS A 163 -24.08 3.01 -10.73
C LYS A 163 -23.15 4.03 -11.37
#